data_AF-A0A6L9IRB7-F1
#
_entry.id   AF-A0A6L9IRB7-F1
#
_cell.length_a   1.000
_cell.length_b   1.000
_cell.length_c   1.000
_cell.angle_alpha   90.00
_cell.angle_beta   90.00
_cell.angle_gamma   90.00
#
_symmetry.space_group_name_H-M   'P 1'
#
loop_
_entity.id
_entity.type
_entity.pdbx_description
1 polymer ?
#
loop_
_entity_poly.entity_id
_entity_poly.type
_entity_poly.pdbx_seq_one_letter_code
_entity_poly.pdbx_strand_id
1 'polypeptide(L)'
;EVGFSLPQVVEQQPNPGVNAAVGDAVQAPDQPVSCPGALAPRLTVGEQARVTFTDGQPLNVRNSPAGQVVTQIQEGTVMTVAGGPQCGNSILWWQVGLPNNLTGWAAEGADAVYFLEPLPTLQLATAQPQPQVTLQVATAPPLQVATQPQLAPTPTLQIIIAVNCPNSPPTNLAVGAQAVVIDNDGTLAVYNTPNTDIPTSQLPANTVLTVTGGPSCRDNGARMWQISTISGNISGWVSEGFGQTYFLQPQ
;
A
#
# COMPACT_ATOMS: atom_id res chain seq x y z
N GLU A 1 -74.28 -36.39 47.74
CA GLU A 1 -74.52 -35.31 46.76
C GLU A 1 -74.34 -34.00 47.52
N VAL A 2 -73.26 -33.23 47.48
CA VAL A 2 -72.24 -32.96 46.45
C VAL A 2 -70.90 -32.67 47.14
N GLY A 3 -69.81 -33.16 46.55
CA GLY A 3 -68.47 -33.17 47.13
C GLY A 3 -67.76 -31.81 47.14
N PHE A 4 -66.94 -31.62 48.17
CA PHE A 4 -65.90 -30.60 48.23
C PHE A 4 -64.84 -30.88 47.15
N SER A 5 -64.56 -29.91 46.28
CA SER A 5 -63.41 -29.96 45.39
C SER A 5 -62.76 -28.57 45.33
N LEU A 6 -61.59 -28.46 45.97
CA LEU A 6 -60.65 -27.35 45.80
C LEU A 6 -59.81 -27.60 44.53
N PRO A 7 -59.54 -26.61 43.67
CA PRO A 7 -58.48 -26.73 42.68
C PRO A 7 -57.12 -26.34 43.27
N GLN A 8 -56.12 -27.12 42.87
CA GLN A 8 -54.78 -27.22 43.44
C GLN A 8 -53.85 -26.07 43.05
N VAL A 9 -52.95 -25.73 43.99
CA VAL A 9 -51.71 -24.98 43.76
C VAL A 9 -50.77 -25.88 42.96
N VAL A 10 -50.35 -25.43 41.77
CA VAL A 10 -49.28 -26.09 41.01
C VAL A 10 -47.95 -25.48 41.45
N GLU A 11 -47.36 -26.06 42.50
CA GLU A 11 -45.93 -25.96 42.79
C GLU A 11 -45.18 -26.87 41.82
N GLN A 12 -44.36 -26.30 40.92
CA GLN A 12 -43.32 -27.08 40.25
C GLN A 12 -42.00 -26.87 40.99
N GLN A 13 -41.66 -27.84 41.85
CA GLN A 13 -40.31 -27.99 42.39
C GLN A 13 -39.36 -28.57 41.31
N PRO A 14 -38.06 -28.27 41.40
CA PRO A 14 -37.07 -28.53 40.36
C PRO A 14 -36.46 -29.92 40.47
N ASN A 15 -35.98 -30.48 39.35
CA ASN A 15 -35.12 -31.66 39.35
C ASN A 15 -34.17 -31.64 38.12
N PRO A 16 -33.06 -32.40 38.10
CA PRO A 16 -31.76 -31.92 38.57
C PRO A 16 -30.63 -32.20 37.55
N GLY A 17 -29.59 -31.37 37.58
CA GLY A 17 -28.21 -31.75 37.24
C GLY A 17 -27.89 -32.13 35.79
N VAL A 18 -27.10 -31.29 35.13
CA VAL A 18 -25.72 -31.65 34.77
C VAL A 18 -24.86 -30.40 34.54
N ASN A 19 -23.86 -30.28 35.42
CA ASN A 19 -22.57 -29.60 35.33
C ASN A 19 -22.43 -28.17 34.78
N ALA A 20 -21.95 -27.32 35.69
CA ALA A 20 -21.07 -26.20 35.39
C ALA A 20 -19.90 -26.64 34.50
N ALA A 21 -19.74 -25.94 33.37
CA ALA A 21 -18.46 -25.71 32.75
C ALA A 21 -18.37 -24.22 32.44
N VAL A 22 -17.51 -23.53 33.19
CA VAL A 22 -16.93 -22.25 32.77
C VAL A 22 -16.17 -22.57 31.49
N GLY A 23 -16.67 -22.08 30.36
CA GLY A 23 -16.03 -22.21 29.07
C GLY A 23 -15.92 -20.84 28.44
N ASP A 24 -14.70 -20.30 28.44
CA ASP A 24 -14.24 -19.27 27.52
C ASP A 24 -14.82 -19.54 26.12
N ALA A 25 -15.81 -18.76 25.72
CA ALA A 25 -16.26 -18.73 24.34
C ALA A 25 -15.25 -17.90 23.53
N VAL A 26 -14.12 -18.53 23.20
CA VAL A 26 -13.29 -18.10 22.07
C VAL A 26 -14.12 -18.36 20.81
N GLN A 27 -14.85 -17.35 20.34
CA GLN A 27 -15.53 -17.42 19.04
C GLN A 27 -14.45 -17.43 17.94
N ALA A 28 -14.40 -18.52 17.17
CA ALA A 28 -13.66 -18.64 15.91
C ALA A 28 -14.43 -17.95 14.75
N PRO A 29 -13.77 -17.59 13.63
CA PRO A 29 -13.92 -16.30 12.94
C PRO A 29 -15.12 -16.18 11.98
N ASP A 30 -15.41 -14.90 11.70
CA ASP A 30 -16.27 -14.31 10.66
C ASP A 30 -16.88 -15.26 9.62
N GLN A 31 -18.21 -15.31 9.61
CA GLN A 31 -18.94 -15.74 8.42
C GLN A 31 -18.75 -14.69 7.31
N PRO A 32 -18.45 -15.08 6.06
CA PRO A 32 -18.29 -14.12 4.97
C PRO A 32 -19.59 -13.35 4.75
N VAL A 33 -19.52 -12.03 4.88
CA VAL A 33 -20.67 -11.14 4.67
C VAL A 33 -21.09 -11.20 3.20
N SER A 34 -22.27 -11.75 2.94
CA SER A 34 -22.85 -11.77 1.58
C SER A 34 -23.37 -10.38 1.22
N CYS A 35 -22.69 -9.70 0.29
CA CYS A 35 -23.09 -8.39 -0.22
C CYS A 35 -23.23 -8.44 -1.76
N PRO A 36 -24.43 -8.71 -2.29
CA PRO A 36 -24.63 -8.81 -3.74
C PRO A 36 -24.24 -7.52 -4.47
N GLY A 37 -23.46 -7.65 -5.54
CA GLY A 37 -22.99 -6.53 -6.36
C GLY A 37 -21.77 -5.79 -5.80
N ALA A 38 -21.35 -6.10 -4.56
CA ALA A 38 -20.10 -5.58 -4.04
C ALA A 38 -18.90 -6.29 -4.67
N LEU A 39 -17.77 -5.60 -4.64
CA LEU A 39 -16.48 -6.20 -4.96
C LEU A 39 -16.10 -7.26 -3.92
N ALA A 40 -15.27 -8.22 -4.32
CA ALA A 40 -14.78 -9.23 -3.41
C ALA A 40 -13.96 -8.58 -2.28
N PRO A 41 -14.18 -8.93 -1.00
CA PRO A 41 -13.42 -8.36 0.09
C PRO A 41 -11.93 -8.70 -0.07
N ARG A 42 -11.08 -7.70 0.12
CA ARG A 42 -9.62 -7.77 0.21
C ARG A 42 -9.13 -7.47 1.61
N LEU A 43 -9.92 -6.71 2.39
CA LEU A 43 -9.55 -6.32 3.74
C LEU A 43 -9.88 -7.40 4.78
N THR A 44 -9.16 -7.37 5.90
CA THR A 44 -9.38 -8.19 7.11
C THR A 44 -9.33 -7.32 8.36
N VAL A 45 -10.17 -7.60 9.36
CA VAL A 45 -10.13 -6.88 10.63
C VAL A 45 -8.77 -7.06 11.32
N GLY A 46 -8.20 -5.96 11.81
CA GLY A 46 -6.94 -5.90 12.52
C GLY A 46 -5.72 -5.58 11.66
N GLU A 47 -5.84 -5.55 10.34
CA GLU A 47 -4.72 -5.16 9.46
C GLU A 47 -4.64 -3.65 9.22
N GLN A 48 -3.55 -3.21 8.60
CA GLN A 48 -3.44 -1.85 8.06
C GLN A 48 -3.97 -1.81 6.64
N ALA A 49 -4.68 -0.75 6.31
CA ALA A 49 -5.10 -0.43 4.95
C ALA A 49 -4.63 0.98 4.58
N ARG A 50 -4.63 1.29 3.29
CA ARG A 50 -4.54 2.68 2.82
C ARG A 50 -5.65 3.00 1.85
N VAL A 51 -5.98 4.28 1.78
CA VAL A 51 -6.74 4.82 0.64
C VAL A 51 -5.91 4.63 -0.62
N THR A 52 -6.46 3.93 -1.60
CA THR A 52 -5.86 3.77 -2.92
C THR A 52 -5.77 5.11 -3.62
N PHE A 53 -4.90 5.20 -4.62
CA PHE A 53 -4.80 6.39 -5.44
C PHE A 53 -5.58 6.19 -6.75
N THR A 54 -6.78 6.74 -6.82
CA THR A 54 -7.74 6.52 -7.91
C THR A 54 -7.90 7.73 -8.81
N ASP A 55 -8.17 8.90 -8.23
CA ASP A 55 -8.60 10.11 -8.95
C ASP A 55 -8.16 11.40 -8.26
N GLY A 56 -7.31 11.31 -7.24
CA GLY A 56 -6.85 12.45 -6.45
C GLY A 56 -7.92 12.99 -5.49
N GLN A 57 -9.11 12.36 -5.40
CA GLN A 57 -10.17 12.81 -4.50
C GLN A 57 -10.09 12.09 -3.16
N PRO A 58 -10.42 12.79 -2.05
CA PRO A 58 -10.41 12.16 -0.75
C PRO A 58 -11.58 11.18 -0.58
N LEU A 59 -11.32 10.07 0.11
CA LEU A 59 -12.32 9.08 0.45
C LEU A 59 -13.21 9.58 1.60
N ASN A 60 -14.52 9.47 1.42
CA ASN A 60 -15.49 9.80 2.45
C ASN A 60 -15.51 8.75 3.58
N VAL A 61 -15.42 9.23 4.83
CA VAL A 61 -15.63 8.43 6.04
C VAL A 61 -16.99 8.81 6.63
N ARG A 62 -17.79 7.81 6.98
CA ARG A 62 -19.18 7.96 7.41
C ARG A 62 -19.42 7.53 8.85
N ASN A 63 -20.51 7.98 9.45
CA ASN A 63 -20.89 7.59 10.82
C ASN A 63 -21.42 6.14 10.93
N SER A 64 -21.85 5.56 9.82
CA SER A 64 -22.42 4.21 9.68
C SER A 64 -22.27 3.75 8.23
N PRO A 65 -22.42 2.44 7.92
CA PRO A 65 -22.43 1.96 6.53
C PRO A 65 -23.46 2.72 5.70
N ALA A 66 -23.03 3.30 4.58
CA ALA A 66 -23.87 4.16 3.72
C ALA A 66 -24.54 5.36 4.43
N GLY A 67 -24.05 5.74 5.62
CA GLY A 67 -24.61 6.81 6.45
C GLY A 67 -24.18 8.22 6.03
N GLN A 68 -24.15 9.16 6.98
CA GLN A 68 -23.71 10.53 6.73
C GLN A 68 -22.19 10.65 6.76
N VAL A 69 -21.63 11.49 5.89
CA VAL A 69 -20.19 11.78 5.88
C VAL A 69 -19.84 12.56 7.14
N VAL A 70 -18.84 12.08 7.89
CA VAL A 70 -18.33 12.72 9.10
C VAL A 70 -16.95 13.34 8.89
N THR A 71 -16.16 12.78 7.97
CA THR A 71 -14.87 13.34 7.57
C THR A 71 -14.46 12.79 6.21
N GLN A 72 -13.34 13.29 5.69
CA GLN A 72 -12.75 12.84 4.44
C GLN A 72 -11.26 12.60 4.68
N ILE A 73 -10.71 11.56 4.06
CA ILE A 73 -9.31 11.16 4.18
C ILE A 73 -8.66 11.16 2.81
N GLN A 74 -7.48 11.77 2.72
CA GLN A 74 -6.77 11.91 1.44
C GLN A 74 -6.27 10.54 0.96
N GLU A 75 -6.06 10.40 -0.34
CA GLU A 75 -5.40 9.22 -0.90
C GLU A 75 -4.04 8.95 -0.23
N GLY A 76 -3.66 7.69 -0.14
CA GLY A 76 -2.44 7.26 0.58
C GLY A 76 -2.54 7.30 2.11
N THR A 77 -3.62 7.81 2.69
CA THR A 77 -3.82 7.82 4.15
C THR A 77 -3.84 6.37 4.66
N VAL A 78 -2.94 6.05 5.58
CA VAL A 78 -2.89 4.75 6.27
C VAL A 78 -3.86 4.75 7.44
N MET A 79 -4.59 3.66 7.60
CA MET A 79 -5.56 3.45 8.68
C MET A 79 -5.53 2.00 9.16
N THR A 80 -6.13 1.77 10.33
CA THR A 80 -6.34 0.40 10.83
C THR A 80 -7.76 -0.04 10.52
N VAL A 81 -7.94 -1.26 10.03
CA VAL A 81 -9.26 -1.87 9.89
C VAL A 81 -9.72 -2.33 11.27
N ALA A 82 -10.63 -1.58 11.89
CA ALA A 82 -11.08 -1.79 13.26
C ALA A 82 -12.26 -2.78 13.37
N GLY A 83 -13.01 -2.99 12.29
CA GLY A 83 -14.18 -3.88 12.27
C GLY A 83 -14.88 -3.91 10.92
N GLY A 84 -15.96 -4.68 10.82
CA GLY A 84 -16.64 -4.99 9.56
C GLY A 84 -16.25 -6.38 9.02
N PRO A 85 -16.60 -6.70 7.76
CA PRO A 85 -17.32 -5.86 6.82
C PRO A 85 -18.81 -5.73 7.16
N GLN A 86 -19.46 -4.68 6.69
CA GLN A 86 -20.93 -4.56 6.68
C GLN A 86 -21.42 -4.17 5.29
N CYS A 87 -22.47 -4.84 4.82
CA CYS A 87 -23.05 -4.54 3.51
C CYS A 87 -24.01 -3.34 3.61
N GLY A 88 -23.87 -2.37 2.71
CA GLY A 88 -24.78 -1.24 2.58
C GLY A 88 -24.72 -0.66 1.17
N ASN A 89 -25.88 -0.48 0.53
CA ASN A 89 -25.99 -0.03 -0.87
C ASN A 89 -25.12 -0.85 -1.85
N SER A 90 -25.10 -2.18 -1.70
CA SER A 90 -24.29 -3.08 -2.53
C SER A 90 -22.78 -2.81 -2.49
N ILE A 91 -22.31 -2.19 -1.41
CA ILE A 91 -20.90 -1.88 -1.14
C ILE A 91 -20.53 -2.51 0.21
N LEU A 92 -19.29 -3.03 0.30
CA LEU A 92 -18.71 -3.44 1.57
C LEU A 92 -18.15 -2.21 2.29
N TRP A 93 -18.60 -2.02 3.53
CA TRP A 93 -18.16 -0.96 4.42
C TRP A 93 -17.30 -1.54 5.54
N TRP A 94 -16.17 -0.89 5.80
CA TRP A 94 -15.25 -1.26 6.86
C TRP A 94 -15.21 -0.17 7.91
N GLN A 95 -15.22 -0.58 9.17
CA GLN A 95 -14.96 0.33 10.26
C GLN A 95 -13.45 0.57 10.32
N VAL A 96 -13.04 1.83 10.21
CA VAL A 96 -11.64 2.23 10.13
C VAL A 96 -11.28 3.14 11.29
N GLY A 97 -10.12 2.88 11.90
CA GLY A 97 -9.49 3.73 12.89
C GLY A 97 -8.46 4.64 12.22
N LEU A 98 -8.66 5.95 12.33
CA LEU A 98 -7.81 6.97 11.74
C LEU A 98 -6.70 7.44 12.71
N PRO A 99 -5.59 8.02 12.20
CA PRO A 99 -4.47 8.47 13.05
C PRO A 99 -4.83 9.51 14.12
N ASN A 100 -5.93 10.25 13.95
CA ASN A 100 -6.42 11.24 14.90
C ASN A 100 -7.36 10.65 15.98
N ASN A 101 -7.36 9.33 16.16
CA ASN A 101 -8.27 8.57 17.03
C ASN A 101 -9.75 8.66 16.65
N LEU A 102 -10.09 9.19 15.46
CA LEU A 102 -11.44 9.12 14.92
C LEU A 102 -11.71 7.72 14.37
N THR A 103 -12.90 7.20 14.63
CA THR A 103 -13.39 5.96 14.03
C THR A 103 -14.60 6.26 13.14
N GLY A 104 -14.67 5.63 11.99
CA GLY A 104 -15.82 5.76 11.09
C GLY A 104 -15.89 4.62 10.08
N TRP A 105 -16.76 4.74 9.09
CA TRP A 105 -17.02 3.73 8.07
C TRP A 105 -16.57 4.19 6.70
N ALA A 106 -15.70 3.43 6.06
CA ALA A 106 -15.20 3.69 4.71
C ALA A 106 -15.64 2.57 3.76
N ALA A 107 -15.96 2.93 2.53
CA ALA A 107 -16.26 1.97 1.48
C ALA A 107 -14.97 1.28 1.01
N GLU A 108 -15.00 -0.04 0.85
CA GLU A 108 -13.86 -0.78 0.29
C GLU A 108 -13.65 -0.46 -1.19
N GLY A 109 -14.76 -0.35 -1.93
CA GLY A 109 -14.77 -0.11 -3.36
C GLY A 109 -16.19 -0.07 -3.94
N ALA A 110 -16.32 0.56 -5.09
CA ALA A 110 -17.54 0.63 -5.88
C ALA A 110 -17.19 0.69 -7.37
N ASP A 111 -18.13 0.34 -8.25
CA ASP A 111 -17.97 0.47 -9.71
C ASP A 111 -16.66 -0.13 -10.27
N ALA A 112 -16.29 -1.32 -9.79
CA ALA A 112 -15.05 -2.03 -10.13
C ALA A 112 -13.73 -1.37 -9.67
N VAL A 113 -13.80 -0.29 -8.88
CA VAL A 113 -12.66 0.41 -8.29
C VAL A 113 -12.60 0.14 -6.79
N TYR A 114 -11.44 -0.26 -6.29
CA TYR A 114 -11.20 -0.33 -4.85
C TYR A 114 -10.72 1.03 -4.38
N PHE A 115 -11.31 1.55 -3.31
CA PHE A 115 -10.90 2.79 -2.64
C PHE A 115 -9.96 2.52 -1.46
N LEU A 116 -10.00 1.30 -0.93
CA LEU A 116 -9.11 0.81 0.11
C LEU A 116 -8.35 -0.41 -0.39
N GLU A 117 -7.09 -0.49 -0.01
CA GLU A 117 -6.26 -1.68 -0.23
C GLU A 117 -5.51 -2.08 1.04
N PRO A 118 -5.27 -3.38 1.26
CA PRO A 118 -4.40 -3.84 2.34
C PRO A 118 -3.01 -3.21 2.20
N LEU A 119 -2.49 -2.70 3.31
CA LEU A 119 -1.07 -2.34 3.39
C LEU A 119 -0.32 -3.63 3.69
N PRO A 120 0.57 -4.11 2.78
CA PRO A 120 1.37 -5.27 3.08
C PRO A 120 2.19 -4.97 4.33
N THR A 121 1.96 -5.74 5.40
CA THR A 121 2.94 -5.79 6.48
C THR A 121 4.21 -6.33 5.84
N LEU A 122 5.32 -5.60 5.98
CA LEU A 122 6.62 -6.19 5.75
C LEU A 122 6.76 -7.27 6.82
N GLN A 123 6.27 -8.47 6.54
CA GLN A 123 6.70 -9.64 7.25
C GLN A 123 8.20 -9.65 7.05
N LEU A 124 8.92 -9.31 8.12
CA LEU A 124 10.33 -9.63 8.27
C LEU A 124 10.40 -11.09 7.86
N ALA A 125 10.85 -11.34 6.63
CA ALA A 125 11.16 -12.68 6.20
C ALA A 125 12.12 -13.16 7.28
N THR A 126 11.68 -14.12 8.10
CA THR A 126 12.55 -14.82 9.04
C THR A 126 13.74 -15.22 8.19
N ALA A 127 14.89 -14.56 8.39
CA ALA A 127 15.99 -14.59 7.46
C ALA A 127 16.20 -16.02 6.98
N GLN A 128 15.69 -16.33 5.79
CA GLN A 128 15.97 -17.60 5.16
C GLN A 128 17.49 -17.57 5.05
N PRO A 129 18.24 -18.58 5.55
CA PRO A 129 19.69 -18.53 5.55
C PRO A 129 20.14 -18.28 4.13
N GLN A 130 20.45 -17.01 3.85
CA GLN A 130 20.92 -16.57 2.56
C GLN A 130 22.19 -17.38 2.39
N PRO A 131 22.35 -18.19 1.32
CA PRO A 131 23.60 -18.91 1.11
C PRO A 131 24.70 -17.87 1.26
N GLN A 132 25.54 -18.06 2.28
CA GLN A 132 26.60 -17.12 2.61
C GLN A 132 27.37 -16.93 1.31
N VAL A 133 27.25 -15.74 0.71
CA VAL A 133 28.16 -15.32 -0.33
C VAL A 133 29.48 -15.17 0.40
N THR A 134 30.25 -16.26 0.45
CA THR A 134 31.64 -16.21 0.89
C THR A 134 32.33 -15.26 -0.06
N LEU A 135 32.59 -14.04 0.42
CA LEU A 135 33.51 -13.12 -0.20
C LEU A 135 34.86 -13.84 -0.27
N GLN A 136 35.12 -14.48 -1.41
CA GLN A 136 36.46 -14.95 -1.72
C GLN A 136 37.30 -13.69 -1.87
N VAL A 137 38.12 -13.40 -0.86
CA VAL A 137 39.13 -12.36 -0.94
C VAL A 137 40.11 -12.81 -2.02
N ALA A 138 39.94 -12.27 -3.22
CA ALA A 138 40.95 -12.39 -4.25
C ALA A 138 42.22 -11.75 -3.70
N THR A 139 43.25 -12.56 -3.46
CA THR A 139 44.58 -12.06 -3.12
C THR A 139 45.02 -11.13 -4.23
N ALA A 140 45.11 -9.84 -3.91
CA ALA A 140 45.64 -8.84 -4.82
C ALA A 140 47.05 -9.29 -5.28
N PRO A 141 47.36 -9.24 -6.60
CA PRO A 141 48.71 -9.46 -7.09
C PRO A 141 49.68 -8.52 -6.38
N PRO A 142 50.95 -8.91 -6.18
CA PRO A 142 51.94 -8.03 -5.58
C PRO A 142 52.03 -6.72 -6.38
N LEU A 143 52.02 -5.61 -5.65
CA LEU A 143 52.20 -4.25 -6.17
C LEU A 143 53.48 -4.20 -7.03
N GLN A 144 53.31 -4.25 -8.35
CA GLN A 144 54.37 -3.89 -9.27
C GLN A 144 54.51 -2.37 -9.22
N VAL A 145 55.67 -1.89 -8.78
CA VAL A 145 56.03 -0.47 -8.84
C VAL A 145 56.16 -0.12 -10.33
N ALA A 146 55.10 0.44 -10.89
CA ALA A 146 55.09 0.95 -12.25
C ALA A 146 56.00 2.18 -12.32
N THR A 147 57.21 2.03 -12.87
CA THR A 147 58.14 3.13 -13.19
C THR A 147 57.82 3.79 -14.54
N GLN A 148 56.58 3.72 -15.01
CA GLN A 148 56.14 4.48 -16.16
C GLN A 148 55.44 5.75 -15.68
N PRO A 149 55.71 6.93 -16.25
CA PRO A 149 54.83 8.07 -16.11
C PRO A 149 53.51 7.70 -16.81
N GLN A 150 52.63 7.03 -16.09
CA GLN A 150 51.29 6.75 -16.55
C GLN A 150 50.60 8.11 -16.60
N LEU A 151 50.39 8.60 -17.82
CA LEU A 151 49.46 9.69 -18.08
C LEU A 151 48.18 9.32 -17.32
N ALA A 152 47.81 10.17 -16.36
CA ALA A 152 46.56 10.00 -15.63
C ALA A 152 45.48 9.72 -16.69
N PRO A 153 44.69 8.64 -16.56
CA PRO A 153 43.64 8.38 -17.53
C PRO A 153 42.80 9.65 -17.57
N THR A 154 42.79 10.30 -18.74
CA THR A 154 41.87 11.41 -18.98
C THR A 154 40.51 10.88 -18.56
N PRO A 155 39.78 11.54 -17.64
CA PRO A 155 38.47 11.07 -17.23
C PRO A 155 37.67 10.90 -18.50
N THR A 156 37.45 9.65 -18.88
CA THR A 156 36.68 9.33 -20.06
C THR A 156 35.29 9.72 -19.63
N LEU A 157 34.75 10.81 -20.19
CA LEU A 157 33.35 11.14 -20.08
C LEU A 157 32.58 9.88 -20.46
N GLN A 158 32.08 9.15 -19.46
CA GLN A 158 31.24 8.00 -19.71
C GLN A 158 29.99 8.55 -20.35
N ILE A 159 29.85 8.31 -21.65
CA ILE A 159 28.63 8.53 -22.40
C ILE A 159 27.54 7.79 -21.64
N ILE A 160 26.67 8.55 -20.96
CA ILE A 160 25.56 8.01 -20.20
C ILE A 160 24.69 7.28 -21.22
N ILE A 161 24.58 5.97 -21.05
CA ILE A 161 23.75 5.12 -21.90
C ILE A 161 22.32 5.63 -21.76
N ALA A 162 21.81 6.30 -22.80
CA ALA A 162 20.39 6.55 -22.92
C ALA A 162 19.70 5.19 -23.05
N VAL A 163 19.21 4.65 -21.93
CA VAL A 163 18.41 3.43 -21.96
C VAL A 163 17.13 3.76 -22.73
N ASN A 164 17.03 3.21 -23.94
CA ASN A 164 15.87 3.37 -24.80
C ASN A 164 14.75 2.47 -24.30
N CYS A 165 13.81 3.06 -23.57
CA CYS A 165 12.57 2.40 -23.19
C CYS A 165 11.50 2.71 -24.25
N PRO A 166 10.94 1.71 -24.96
CA PRO A 166 10.15 1.90 -26.19
C PRO A 166 8.94 2.83 -26.07
N ASN A 167 8.35 2.95 -24.89
CA ASN A 167 7.14 3.74 -24.64
C ASN A 167 7.43 4.94 -23.75
N SER A 168 8.67 5.43 -23.73
CA SER A 168 9.08 6.59 -22.98
C SER A 168 9.52 7.72 -23.92
N PRO A 169 9.24 8.99 -23.59
CA PRO A 169 9.82 10.10 -24.33
C PRO A 169 11.35 10.10 -24.22
N PRO A 170 12.07 10.86 -25.06
CA PRO A 170 13.51 11.08 -24.88
C PRO A 170 13.84 11.49 -23.45
N THR A 171 14.97 11.03 -22.92
CA THR A 171 15.35 11.40 -21.55
C THR A 171 15.85 12.83 -21.52
N ASN A 172 15.33 13.62 -20.58
CA ASN A 172 15.90 14.91 -20.19
C ASN A 172 16.54 14.83 -18.79
N LEU A 173 16.41 13.70 -18.11
CA LEU A 173 16.95 13.47 -16.77
C LEU A 173 18.31 12.76 -16.78
N ALA A 174 19.05 12.97 -15.69
CA ALA A 174 20.29 12.28 -15.37
C ALA A 174 20.38 12.05 -13.86
N VAL A 175 21.14 11.04 -13.43
CA VAL A 175 21.40 10.80 -12.01
C VAL A 175 22.11 12.00 -11.39
N GLY A 176 21.64 12.43 -10.21
CA GLY A 176 22.08 13.63 -9.52
C GLY A 176 21.31 14.91 -9.90
N ALA A 177 20.48 14.88 -10.97
CA ALA A 177 19.66 16.01 -11.35
C ALA A 177 18.51 16.25 -10.37
N GLN A 178 18.07 17.50 -10.28
CA GLN A 178 16.79 17.84 -9.66
C GLN A 178 15.71 17.87 -10.74
N ALA A 179 14.52 17.43 -10.38
CA ALA A 179 13.35 17.45 -11.25
C ALA A 179 12.11 17.86 -10.47
N VAL A 180 11.12 18.34 -11.22
CA VAL A 180 9.79 18.68 -10.70
C VAL A 180 8.75 17.80 -11.36
N VAL A 181 7.76 17.38 -10.56
CA VAL A 181 6.57 16.68 -11.07
C VAL A 181 5.67 17.67 -11.80
N ILE A 182 5.44 17.42 -13.09
CA ILE A 182 4.58 18.22 -13.97
C ILE A 182 3.34 17.45 -14.44
N ASP A 183 3.06 16.31 -13.81
CA ASP A 183 1.89 15.50 -14.12
C ASP A 183 0.60 16.31 -13.91
N ASN A 184 -0.21 16.41 -14.96
CA ASN A 184 -1.43 17.21 -14.97
C ASN A 184 -2.64 16.45 -14.44
N ASP A 185 -2.51 15.13 -14.26
CA ASP A 185 -3.58 14.27 -13.72
C ASP A 185 -3.60 14.27 -12.18
N GLY A 186 -2.76 15.08 -11.54
CA GLY A 186 -2.82 15.43 -10.11
C GLY A 186 -1.68 14.86 -9.28
N THR A 187 -1.18 13.67 -9.61
CA THR A 187 -0.12 13.01 -8.84
C THR A 187 0.69 12.02 -9.69
N LEU A 188 1.99 11.90 -9.40
CA LEU A 188 2.89 10.92 -10.01
C LEU A 188 3.09 9.71 -9.10
N ALA A 189 2.81 8.52 -9.63
CA ALA A 189 2.98 7.24 -8.92
C ALA A 189 4.44 6.90 -8.61
N VAL A 190 4.71 6.55 -7.35
CA VAL A 190 6.00 6.06 -6.84
C VAL A 190 5.89 4.57 -6.54
N TYR A 191 6.88 3.79 -6.95
CA TYR A 191 6.94 2.34 -6.78
C TYR A 191 8.18 1.91 -6.00
N ASN A 192 8.17 0.76 -5.34
CA ASN A 192 9.38 0.19 -4.70
C ASN A 192 10.37 -0.37 -5.72
N THR A 193 9.90 -0.84 -6.87
CA THR A 193 10.73 -1.34 -7.99
C THR A 193 10.21 -0.84 -9.34
N PRO A 194 11.02 -0.89 -10.42
CA PRO A 194 10.57 -0.49 -11.75
C PRO A 194 9.36 -1.28 -12.27
N ASN A 195 9.23 -2.57 -11.91
CA ASN A 195 8.25 -3.51 -12.49
C ASN A 195 7.08 -3.88 -11.57
N THR A 196 6.95 -3.27 -10.41
CA THR A 196 5.79 -3.51 -9.52
C THR A 196 4.56 -2.76 -10.00
N ASP A 197 3.44 -3.46 -10.16
CA ASP A 197 2.19 -2.85 -10.66
C ASP A 197 1.52 -1.91 -9.66
N ILE A 198 1.74 -2.09 -8.36
CA ILE A 198 1.07 -1.33 -7.31
C ILE A 198 1.98 -0.19 -6.82
N PRO A 199 1.54 1.09 -6.93
CA PRO A 199 2.25 2.22 -6.34
C PRO A 199 2.35 2.10 -4.81
N THR A 200 3.47 2.51 -4.24
CA THR A 200 3.68 2.59 -2.79
C THR A 200 3.39 3.97 -2.22
N SER A 201 3.50 5.01 -3.05
CA SER A 201 3.25 6.40 -2.70
C SER A 201 2.94 7.19 -3.96
N GLN A 202 2.57 8.46 -3.80
CA GLN A 202 2.44 9.37 -4.92
C GLN A 202 3.04 10.74 -4.59
N LEU A 203 3.46 11.44 -5.63
CA LEU A 203 4.01 12.79 -5.54
C LEU A 203 3.02 13.78 -6.18
N PRO A 204 2.51 14.77 -5.44
CA PRO A 204 1.70 15.84 -6.01
C PRO A 204 2.43 16.60 -7.13
N ALA A 205 1.67 17.21 -8.04
CA ALA A 205 2.21 18.18 -8.98
C ALA A 205 3.02 19.28 -8.27
N ASN A 206 4.07 19.77 -8.93
CA ASN A 206 5.07 20.71 -8.41
C ASN A 206 5.97 20.18 -7.27
N THR A 207 5.92 18.89 -6.96
CA THR A 207 6.88 18.29 -6.01
C THR A 207 8.27 18.28 -6.62
N VAL A 208 9.26 18.81 -5.89
CA VAL A 208 10.67 18.76 -6.29
C VAL A 208 11.36 17.55 -5.68
N LEU A 209 12.11 16.83 -6.52
CA LEU A 209 12.82 15.61 -6.17
C LEU A 209 14.24 15.62 -6.72
N THR A 210 15.08 14.75 -6.16
CA THR A 210 16.42 14.44 -6.69
C THR A 210 16.38 13.07 -7.34
N VAL A 211 16.95 12.95 -8.53
CA VAL A 211 17.18 11.67 -9.21
C VAL A 211 18.39 11.00 -8.58
N THR A 212 18.19 9.88 -7.89
CA THR A 212 19.23 9.18 -7.14
C THR A 212 19.78 7.95 -7.87
N GLY A 213 19.09 7.46 -8.90
CA GLY A 213 19.51 6.28 -9.67
C GLY A 213 18.64 6.02 -10.90
N GLY A 214 18.96 4.95 -11.64
CA GLY A 214 18.35 4.64 -12.94
C GLY A 214 19.19 5.15 -14.14
N PRO A 215 18.65 5.13 -15.37
CA PRO A 215 17.29 4.69 -15.71
C PRO A 215 17.14 3.16 -15.79
N SER A 216 15.93 2.66 -15.58
CA SER A 216 15.55 1.27 -15.85
C SER A 216 14.21 1.22 -16.59
N CYS A 217 14.05 0.31 -17.54
CA CYS A 217 12.79 0.18 -18.25
C CYS A 217 11.82 -0.68 -17.43
N ARG A 218 10.59 -0.20 -17.30
CA ARG A 218 9.46 -1.02 -16.87
C ARG A 218 9.04 -1.97 -18.00
N ASP A 219 8.41 -3.09 -17.67
CA ASP A 219 7.88 -4.08 -18.64
C ASP A 219 6.93 -3.45 -19.69
N ASN A 220 6.20 -2.40 -19.34
CA ASN A 220 5.36 -1.63 -20.26
C ASN A 220 6.13 -0.62 -21.14
N GLY A 221 7.47 -0.60 -21.07
CA GLY A 221 8.33 0.28 -21.85
C GLY A 221 8.47 1.71 -21.31
N ALA A 222 7.96 2.02 -20.12
CA ALA A 222 8.19 3.30 -19.45
C ALA A 222 9.62 3.41 -18.88
N ARG A 223 10.24 4.59 -18.92
CA ARG A 223 11.54 4.83 -18.28
C ARG A 223 11.35 5.23 -16.83
N MET A 224 11.86 4.39 -15.92
CA MET A 224 11.78 4.57 -14.49
C MET A 224 13.09 5.16 -13.94
N TRP A 225 12.96 6.14 -13.05
CA TRP A 225 14.04 6.78 -12.31
C TRP A 225 13.88 6.55 -10.82
N GLN A 226 14.98 6.27 -10.14
CA GLN A 226 14.99 6.24 -8.68
C GLN A 226 15.10 7.69 -8.17
N ILE A 227 14.25 8.05 -7.21
CA ILE A 227 14.13 9.41 -6.68
C ILE A 227 14.17 9.44 -5.16
N SER A 228 14.46 10.61 -4.63
CA SER A 228 14.20 11.01 -3.25
C SER A 228 13.62 12.42 -3.25
N THR A 229 12.55 12.67 -2.52
CA THR A 229 12.07 14.04 -2.30
C THR A 229 13.09 14.83 -1.49
N ILE A 230 13.09 16.16 -1.63
CA ILE A 230 14.02 17.04 -0.87
C ILE A 230 13.78 16.91 0.64
N SER A 231 12.53 16.66 1.06
CA SER A 231 12.18 16.41 2.46
C SER A 231 12.70 15.06 2.99
N GLY A 232 13.13 14.15 2.10
CA GLY A 232 13.56 12.80 2.44
C GLY A 232 12.42 11.84 2.81
N ASN A 233 11.17 12.31 2.79
CA ASN A 233 10.02 11.53 3.25
C ASN A 233 9.55 10.46 2.24
N ILE A 234 9.86 10.62 0.96
CA ILE A 234 9.45 9.69 -0.09
C ILE A 234 10.65 9.37 -0.96
N SER A 235 10.91 8.07 -1.14
CA SER A 235 11.90 7.53 -2.07
C SER A 235 11.33 6.33 -2.80
N GLY A 236 11.73 6.13 -4.05
CA GLY A 236 11.27 5.00 -4.86
C GLY A 236 11.53 5.22 -6.33
N TRP A 237 10.78 4.53 -7.17
CA TRP A 237 10.86 4.62 -8.63
C TRP A 237 9.65 5.37 -9.18
N VAL A 238 9.89 6.31 -10.08
CA VAL A 238 8.85 7.08 -10.77
C VAL A 238 9.08 7.03 -12.27
N SER A 239 8.02 7.13 -13.06
CA SER A 239 8.17 7.24 -14.52
C SER A 239 8.54 8.67 -14.90
N GLU A 240 9.48 8.84 -15.85
CA GLU A 240 9.75 10.15 -16.47
C GLU A 240 8.57 10.64 -17.30
N GLY A 241 7.86 9.69 -17.93
CA GLY A 241 6.82 9.96 -18.91
C GLY A 241 6.33 8.68 -19.59
N PHE A 242 5.29 8.81 -20.40
CA PHE A 242 4.78 7.72 -21.23
C PHE A 242 4.37 8.24 -22.61
N GLY A 243 4.77 7.52 -23.66
CA GLY A 243 4.61 7.98 -25.05
C GLY A 243 5.38 9.27 -25.30
N GLN A 244 4.65 10.37 -25.53
CA GLN A 244 5.22 11.71 -25.75
C GLN A 244 4.98 12.65 -24.56
N THR A 245 4.31 12.18 -23.52
CA THR A 245 3.96 12.98 -22.34
C THR A 245 5.04 12.84 -21.28
N TYR A 246 5.51 13.95 -20.75
CA TYR A 246 6.42 13.99 -19.60
C TYR A 246 5.63 14.17 -18.31
N PHE A 247 5.99 13.41 -17.28
CA PHE A 247 5.51 13.58 -15.91
C PHE A 247 6.56 14.27 -15.03
N LEU A 248 7.82 14.24 -15.45
CA LEU A 248 8.94 14.92 -14.81
C LEU A 248 9.60 15.90 -15.77
N GLN A 249 10.04 17.04 -15.23
CA GLN A 249 10.88 17.99 -15.95
C GLN A 249 12.12 18.34 -15.12
N PRO A 250 13.31 18.45 -15.72
CA PRO A 250 14.49 18.98 -15.04
C PRO A 250 14.24 20.38 -14.46
N GLN A 251 14.85 20.66 -13.31
CA GLN A 251 14.93 22.00 -12.72
C GLN A 251 16.22 22.71 -13.09
#